data_AF-A0A6H5K6C2-F1
#
_entry.id   AF-A0A6H5K6C2-F1
#
_cell.length_a   1.000
_cell.length_b   1.000
_cell.length_c   1.000
_cell.angle_alpha   90.00
_cell.angle_beta   90.00
_cell.angle_gamma   90.00
#
_symmetry.space_group_name_H-M   'P 1'
#
loop_
_entity.id
_entity.type
_entity.pdbx_description
1 polymer ?
#
loop_
_entity_poly.entity_id
_entity_poly.type
_entity_poly.pdbx_seq_one_letter_code
_entity_poly.pdbx_strand_id
1 'polypeptide(L)'
;MVLTRKSAGLALLFLGLAARQASAVTSCLDLITAVDAIFDTGTIELEGGFTCDIFITVTAGQDVTISGAYTITIGAGFAGSTGADGSLFVNEGGLKLDGITFATETTDGNRAVWNVGTLSVEGCTFELYPTGAFLSRGGVIFEA
;
A
#
# COMPACT_ATOMS: atom_id res chain seq x y z
N MET A 1 8.42 10.31 62.95
CA MET A 1 8.45 9.64 61.62
C MET A 1 7.25 10.19 60.85
N VAL A 2 7.29 11.36 60.17
CA VAL A 2 7.87 11.64 58.82
C VAL A 2 7.75 10.42 57.90
N LEU A 3 7.07 10.37 56.74
CA LEU A 3 6.80 11.35 55.66
C LEU A 3 5.55 10.94 54.81
N THR A 4 4.72 11.92 54.45
CA THR A 4 4.11 12.26 53.13
C THR A 4 3.28 11.31 52.22
N ARG A 5 2.17 11.91 51.74
CA ARG A 5 1.35 11.62 50.54
C ARG A 5 2.16 11.20 49.30
N LYS A 6 1.57 10.38 48.41
CA LYS A 6 1.47 10.69 46.97
C LYS A 6 0.56 9.73 46.21
N SER A 7 -0.44 10.34 45.56
CA SER A 7 -1.21 9.79 44.45
C SER A 7 -0.28 9.25 43.36
N ALA A 8 -0.51 8.02 42.92
CA ALA A 8 0.04 7.52 41.66
C ALA A 8 -1.09 7.58 40.62
N GLY A 9 -1.15 8.72 39.93
CA GLY A 9 -1.93 8.83 38.70
C GLY A 9 -1.40 7.84 37.68
N LEU A 10 -2.31 7.07 37.10
CA LEU A 10 -2.05 6.16 35.99
C LEU A 10 -1.64 7.01 34.78
N ALA A 11 -0.33 7.16 34.59
CA ALA A 11 0.21 7.82 33.41
C ALA A 11 0.05 6.87 32.21
N LEU A 12 -0.93 7.14 31.36
CA LEU A 12 -0.92 6.66 29.98
C LEU A 12 0.26 7.32 29.27
N LEU A 13 1.39 6.61 29.22
CA LEU A 13 2.49 6.96 28.34
C LEU A 13 2.02 6.70 26.90
N PHE A 14 1.65 7.77 26.20
CA PHE A 14 1.67 7.81 24.74
C PHE A 14 3.14 7.81 24.31
N LEU A 15 3.77 6.64 24.29
CA LEU A 15 4.97 6.41 23.50
C LEU A 15 4.52 6.33 22.04
N GLY A 16 5.14 7.14 21.19
CA GLY A 16 4.93 7.20 19.74
C GLY A 16 5.04 5.82 19.11
N LEU A 17 3.91 5.12 19.12
CA LEU A 17 3.69 3.85 18.47
C LEU A 17 3.72 4.16 16.98
N ALA A 18 4.88 4.03 16.35
CA ALA A 18 4.90 3.63 14.96
C ALA A 18 4.03 2.37 14.91
N ALA A 19 2.81 2.51 14.39
CA ALA A 19 1.83 1.45 14.34
C ALA A 19 2.37 0.36 13.40
N ARG A 20 3.20 -0.53 13.94
CA ARG A 20 3.55 -1.79 13.28
C ARG A 20 2.30 -2.65 13.37
N GLN A 21 1.48 -2.58 12.32
CA GLN A 21 0.30 -3.43 12.21
C GLN A 21 0.77 -4.88 12.16
N ALA A 22 0.32 -5.68 13.13
CA ALA A 22 0.74 -7.06 13.36
C ALA A 22 -0.20 -8.09 12.72
N SER A 23 -0.91 -7.75 11.63
CA SER A 23 -1.70 -8.71 10.86
C SER A 23 -1.03 -8.99 9.53
N ALA A 24 -0.73 -10.26 9.28
CA ALA A 24 -0.20 -10.74 8.01
C ALA A 24 -1.05 -10.24 6.83
N VAL A 25 -0.48 -9.42 5.95
CA VAL A 25 -1.18 -8.98 4.74
C VAL A 25 -1.01 -10.05 3.67
N THR A 26 -2.03 -10.90 3.54
CA THR A 26 -2.03 -12.06 2.62
C THR A 26 -3.16 -12.01 1.61
N SER A 27 -4.03 -10.99 1.67
CA SER A 27 -5.14 -10.78 0.75
C SER A 27 -5.32 -9.30 0.42
N CYS A 28 -6.05 -9.03 -0.66
CA CYS A 28 -6.40 -7.66 -1.06
C CYS A 28 -7.15 -6.90 0.05
N LEU A 29 -8.07 -7.58 0.72
CA LEU A 29 -8.88 -6.97 1.79
C LEU A 29 -8.04 -6.65 3.03
N ASP A 30 -7.05 -7.49 3.36
CA ASP A 30 -6.11 -7.20 4.44
C ASP A 30 -5.30 -5.94 4.13
N LEU A 31 -4.85 -5.79 2.87
CA LEU A 31 -4.10 -4.62 2.44
C LEU A 31 -4.94 -3.34 2.49
N ILE A 32 -6.19 -3.38 2.00
CA ILE A 32 -7.13 -2.25 2.09
C ILE A 32 -7.33 -1.85 3.55
N THR A 33 -7.65 -2.82 4.41
CA THR A 33 -7.87 -2.59 5.84
C THR A 33 -6.63 -2.02 6.53
N ALA A 34 -5.45 -2.45 6.09
CA ALA A 34 -4.19 -1.96 6.61
C ALA A 34 -3.90 -0.50 6.21
N VAL A 35 -4.12 -0.15 4.94
CA VAL A 35 -3.96 1.23 4.46
C VAL A 35 -4.97 2.16 5.14
N ASP A 36 -6.24 1.75 5.26
CA ASP A 36 -7.29 2.54 5.90
C ASP A 36 -7.05 2.79 7.40
N ALA A 37 -6.29 1.90 8.06
CA ALA A 37 -5.95 2.03 9.48
C ALA A 37 -4.80 3.03 9.75
N ILE A 38 -4.10 3.50 8.71
CA ILE A 38 -3.01 4.48 8.85
C ILE A 38 -3.60 5.89 8.87
N PHE A 39 -3.37 6.67 9.93
CA PHE A 39 -3.89 8.04 10.04
C PHE A 39 -2.85 9.14 9.76
N ASP A 40 -1.57 8.79 9.81
CA ASP A 40 -0.43 9.69 9.58
C ASP A 40 0.66 8.87 8.88
N THR A 41 1.71 8.42 9.56
CA THR A 41 2.72 7.51 8.99
C THR A 41 2.49 6.05 9.38
N GLY A 42 2.63 5.13 8.42
CA GLY A 42 2.53 3.70 8.66
C GLY A 42 3.35 2.84 7.71
N THR A 43 3.59 1.58 8.12
CA THR A 43 4.31 0.59 7.31
C THR A 43 3.54 -0.72 7.29
N ILE A 44 3.46 -1.31 6.11
CA ILE A 44 2.76 -2.55 5.81
C ILE A 44 3.78 -3.53 5.20
N GLU A 45 3.86 -4.72 5.76
CA GLU A 45 4.67 -5.82 5.22
C GLU A 45 3.73 -6.87 4.62
N LEU A 46 3.91 -7.17 3.35
CA LEU A 46 3.19 -8.25 2.67
C LEU A 46 3.75 -9.58 3.13
N GLU A 47 2.88 -10.56 3.39
CA GLU A 47 3.27 -11.92 3.78
C GLU A 47 2.81 -12.97 2.74
N GLY A 48 2.20 -12.54 1.64
CA GLY A 48 1.77 -13.42 0.56
C GLY A 48 1.38 -12.63 -0.69
N GLY A 49 1.39 -13.33 -1.82
CA GLY A 49 0.86 -12.79 -3.08
C GLY A 49 -0.65 -12.98 -3.19
N PHE A 50 -1.33 -12.05 -3.84
CA PHE A 50 -2.78 -12.06 -3.99
C PHE A 50 -3.24 -11.28 -5.22
N THR A 51 -4.48 -11.52 -5.64
CA THR A 51 -5.15 -10.71 -6.67
C THR A 51 -5.98 -9.61 -6.01
N CYS A 52 -5.93 -8.40 -6.55
CA CYS A 52 -6.81 -7.28 -6.19
C CYS A 52 -7.64 -6.85 -7.39
N ASP A 53 -8.95 -6.71 -7.18
CA ASP A 53 -9.92 -6.17 -8.17
C ASP A 53 -10.53 -4.84 -7.71
N ILE A 54 -10.03 -4.26 -6.62
CA ILE A 54 -10.56 -3.05 -5.97
C ILE A 54 -9.41 -2.08 -5.74
N PHE A 55 -9.61 -0.80 -6.04
CA PHE A 55 -8.59 0.23 -5.83
C PHE A 55 -8.34 0.48 -4.33
N ILE A 56 -7.10 0.84 -4.02
CA ILE A 56 -6.62 1.19 -2.69
C ILE A 56 -6.27 2.68 -2.72
N THR A 57 -6.90 3.45 -1.84
CA THR A 57 -6.67 4.90 -1.77
C THR A 57 -5.69 5.24 -0.66
N VAL A 58 -4.61 5.94 -1.00
CA VAL A 58 -3.73 6.59 -0.03
C VAL A 58 -4.14 8.05 0.03
N THR A 59 -4.81 8.43 1.11
CA THR A 59 -5.44 9.75 1.27
C THR A 59 -4.39 10.82 1.58
N ALA A 60 -4.66 12.06 1.17
CA ALA A 60 -3.82 13.21 1.53
C ALA A 60 -3.62 13.28 3.06
N GLY A 61 -2.37 13.41 3.49
CA GLY A 61 -1.97 13.40 4.90
C GLY A 61 -1.58 12.02 5.46
N GLN A 62 -1.77 10.94 4.69
CA GLN A 62 -1.17 9.64 5.00
C GLN A 62 0.21 9.51 4.36
N ASP A 63 1.16 8.91 5.07
CA ASP A 63 2.47 8.47 4.59
C ASP A 63 2.59 6.95 4.77
N VAL A 64 2.35 6.20 3.69
CA VAL A 64 2.26 4.74 3.68
C VAL A 64 3.49 4.13 3.03
N THR A 65 4.16 3.22 3.72
CA THR A 65 5.18 2.34 3.12
C THR A 65 4.64 0.92 3.02
N ILE A 66 4.66 0.34 1.82
CA ILE A 66 4.29 -1.06 1.57
C ILE A 66 5.52 -1.79 1.07
N SER A 67 5.86 -2.90 1.70
CA SER A 67 7.07 -3.67 1.39
C SER A 67 6.80 -5.17 1.36
N GLY A 68 7.56 -5.90 0.55
CA GLY A 68 7.56 -7.35 0.55
C GLY A 68 7.79 -7.94 -0.85
N ALA A 69 8.60 -9.00 -0.91
CA ALA A 69 8.97 -9.69 -2.15
C ALA A 69 7.85 -10.65 -2.63
N TYR A 70 6.65 -10.10 -2.81
CA TYR A 70 5.46 -10.84 -3.23
C TYR A 70 4.80 -10.20 -4.45
N THR A 71 4.00 -11.00 -5.15
CA THR A 71 3.27 -10.56 -6.34
C THR A 71 1.86 -10.11 -5.98
N ILE A 72 1.50 -8.88 -6.36
CA ILE A 72 0.12 -8.42 -6.41
C ILE A 72 -0.36 -8.48 -7.86
N THR A 73 -1.36 -9.33 -8.12
CA THR A 73 -2.02 -9.40 -9.43
C THR A 73 -3.13 -8.35 -9.49
N ILE A 74 -3.00 -7.40 -10.41
CA ILE A 74 -4.01 -6.41 -10.77
C ILE A 74 -5.07 -7.14 -11.60
N GLY A 75 -6.24 -7.30 -11.00
CA GLY A 75 -7.33 -8.07 -11.57
C GLY A 75 -8.09 -7.34 -12.68
N ALA A 76 -9.13 -8.00 -13.19
CA ALA A 76 -9.82 -7.58 -14.41
C ALA A 76 -10.64 -6.28 -14.22
N GLY A 77 -10.94 -5.91 -12.98
CA GLY A 77 -11.70 -4.69 -12.65
C GLY A 77 -11.06 -3.38 -13.13
N PHE A 78 -9.75 -3.39 -13.39
CA PHE A 78 -8.98 -2.22 -13.81
C PHE A 78 -8.82 -2.08 -15.33
N ALA A 79 -9.27 -3.08 -16.09
CA ALA A 79 -8.98 -3.16 -17.52
C ALA A 79 -9.68 -2.05 -18.32
N GLY A 80 -8.94 -1.47 -19.27
CA GLY A 80 -9.50 -0.55 -20.26
C GLY A 80 -9.73 0.89 -19.81
N SER A 81 -9.41 1.25 -18.56
CA SER A 81 -9.42 2.66 -18.13
C SER A 81 -8.03 3.29 -18.16
N THR A 82 -7.98 4.58 -18.48
CA THR A 82 -6.75 5.39 -18.40
C THR A 82 -6.80 6.41 -17.26
N GLY A 83 -7.84 6.38 -16.43
CA GLY A 83 -8.03 7.24 -15.26
C GLY A 83 -7.60 6.57 -13.94
N ALA A 84 -7.98 7.16 -12.81
CA ALA A 84 -7.72 6.62 -11.48
C ALA A 84 -8.39 5.24 -11.26
N ASP A 85 -9.54 5.04 -11.89
CA ASP A 85 -10.31 3.79 -11.92
C ASP A 85 -9.61 2.63 -12.66
N GLY A 86 -8.56 2.91 -13.43
CA GLY A 86 -7.69 1.91 -14.06
C GLY A 86 -6.44 1.53 -13.24
N SER A 87 -6.32 2.05 -12.01
CA SER A 87 -5.12 1.92 -11.19
C SER A 87 -5.40 1.21 -9.87
N LEU A 88 -4.52 0.26 -9.49
CA LEU A 88 -4.64 -0.43 -8.21
C LEU A 88 -4.52 0.55 -7.03
N PHE A 89 -3.52 1.43 -7.05
CA PHE A 89 -3.38 2.49 -6.06
C PHE A 89 -3.82 3.84 -6.64
N VAL A 90 -4.61 4.57 -5.87
CA VAL A 90 -4.88 6.01 -6.09
C VAL A 90 -4.18 6.76 -4.96
N ASN A 91 -3.06 7.40 -5.26
CA ASN A 91 -2.22 8.07 -4.26
C ASN A 91 -2.42 9.59 -4.27
N GLU A 92 -2.91 10.12 -3.16
CA GLU A 92 -3.03 11.54 -2.86
C GLU A 92 -2.11 11.97 -1.68
N GLY A 93 -1.48 11.00 -1.00
CA GLY A 93 -0.56 11.20 0.14
C GLY A 93 0.89 10.90 -0.21
N GLY A 94 1.65 10.37 0.75
CA GLY A 94 2.95 9.77 0.53
C GLY A 94 2.82 8.25 0.39
N LEU A 95 3.33 7.70 -0.72
CA LEU A 95 3.37 6.26 -0.96
C LEU A 95 4.79 5.81 -1.26
N LYS A 96 5.29 4.85 -0.49
CA LYS A 96 6.50 4.09 -0.81
C LYS A 96 6.14 2.63 -1.11
N LEU A 97 6.57 2.14 -2.26
CA LEU A 97 6.45 0.74 -2.68
C LEU A 97 7.86 0.14 -2.76
N ASP A 98 8.09 -0.97 -2.05
CA ASP A 98 9.41 -1.60 -1.92
C ASP A 98 9.39 -3.12 -2.17
N GLY A 99 10.07 -3.55 -3.25
CA GLY A 99 10.29 -4.97 -3.55
C GLY A 99 9.08 -5.74 -4.09
N ILE A 100 7.98 -5.06 -4.44
CA ILE A 100 6.72 -5.68 -4.85
C ILE A 100 6.73 -5.97 -6.36
N THR A 101 6.23 -7.14 -6.76
CA THR A 101 5.93 -7.41 -8.17
C THR A 101 4.46 -7.10 -8.45
N PHE A 102 4.19 -6.21 -9.39
CA PHE A 102 2.85 -5.97 -9.92
C PHE A 102 2.67 -6.76 -11.20
N ALA A 103 1.66 -7.63 -11.21
CA ALA A 103 1.35 -8.45 -12.36
C ALA A 103 -0.05 -8.11 -12.89
N THR A 104 -0.28 -8.19 -14.20
CA THR A 104 -1.62 -8.00 -14.77
C THR A 104 -1.89 -9.06 -15.84
N GLU A 105 -3.12 -9.53 -15.96
CA GLU A 105 -3.53 -10.45 -17.03
C GLU A 105 -3.84 -9.73 -18.35
N THR A 106 -4.01 -8.41 -18.31
CA THR A 106 -4.38 -7.59 -19.47
C THR A 106 -3.26 -6.60 -19.82
N THR A 107 -3.08 -6.32 -21.11
CA THR A 107 -2.07 -5.37 -21.60
C THR A 107 -2.57 -3.93 -21.65
N ASP A 108 -3.89 -3.71 -21.62
CA ASP A 108 -4.50 -2.43 -21.94
C ASP A 108 -5.18 -1.82 -20.71
N GLY A 109 -4.64 -0.69 -20.23
CA GLY A 109 -5.26 0.17 -19.22
C GLY A 109 -4.83 -0.09 -17.77
N ASN A 110 -4.48 -1.32 -17.41
CA ASN A 110 -4.09 -1.66 -16.03
C ASN A 110 -2.82 -0.92 -15.60
N ARG A 111 -2.89 -0.29 -14.42
CA ARG A 111 -1.80 0.46 -13.79
C ARG A 111 -1.64 0.06 -12.35
N ALA A 112 -0.41 0.07 -11.86
CA ALA A 112 -0.18 -0.13 -10.43
C ALA A 112 -0.56 1.13 -9.64
N VAL A 113 -0.25 2.32 -10.14
CA VAL A 113 -0.43 3.57 -9.37
C VAL A 113 -0.92 4.70 -10.28
N TRP A 114 -1.98 5.37 -9.85
CA TRP A 114 -2.34 6.73 -10.21
C TRP A 114 -1.87 7.66 -9.10
N ASN A 115 -0.93 8.54 -9.39
CA ASN A 115 -0.25 9.38 -8.41
C ASN A 115 -0.60 10.86 -8.60
N VAL A 116 -1.10 11.47 -7.52
CA VAL A 116 -1.30 12.92 -7.35
C VAL A 116 -0.46 13.43 -6.16
N GLY A 117 0.01 12.53 -5.30
CA GLY A 117 0.85 12.82 -4.13
C GLY A 117 2.35 12.58 -4.34
N THR A 118 3.05 12.23 -3.27
CA THR A 118 4.48 11.87 -3.30
C THR A 118 4.62 10.36 -3.47
N LEU A 119 5.44 9.92 -4.43
CA LEU A 119 5.66 8.50 -4.71
C LEU A 119 7.14 8.14 -4.70
N SER A 120 7.48 7.03 -4.05
CA SER A 120 8.78 6.38 -4.11
C SER A 120 8.59 4.91 -4.48
N VAL A 121 9.28 4.46 -5.53
CA VAL A 121 9.22 3.06 -5.99
C VAL A 121 10.63 2.51 -6.02
N GLU A 122 10.88 1.51 -5.18
CA GLU A 122 12.18 0.88 -4.98
C GLU A 122 12.04 -0.63 -5.16
N GLY A 123 12.95 -1.27 -5.92
CA GLY A 123 12.95 -2.73 -6.08
C GLY A 123 11.70 -3.36 -6.70
N CYS A 124 10.72 -2.58 -7.16
CA CYS A 124 9.46 -3.11 -7.69
C CYS A 124 9.60 -3.56 -9.15
N THR A 125 8.82 -4.57 -9.52
CA THR A 125 8.82 -5.17 -10.87
C THR A 125 7.40 -5.12 -11.45
N PHE A 126 7.27 -4.92 -12.76
CA PHE A 126 5.97 -4.86 -13.43
C PHE A 126 5.90 -5.82 -14.62
N GLU A 127 4.95 -6.77 -14.59
CA GLU A 127 4.92 -7.91 -15.52
C GLU A 127 3.52 -8.24 -16.02
N LEU A 128 3.47 -8.89 -17.18
CA LEU A 128 2.27 -9.51 -17.72
C LEU A 128 2.18 -10.94 -17.17
N TYR A 129 1.13 -11.22 -16.41
CA TYR A 129 0.78 -12.57 -15.97
C TYR A 129 -0.08 -13.27 -17.03
N PRO A 130 0.07 -14.61 -17.23
CA PRO A 130 1.03 -15.52 -16.61
C PRO A 130 2.38 -15.61 -17.34
N THR A 131 2.63 -14.75 -18.32
CA THR A 131 3.81 -14.89 -19.20
C THR A 131 5.12 -14.47 -18.52
N GLY A 132 5.06 -13.71 -17.43
CA GLY A 132 6.22 -13.10 -16.78
C GLY A 132 6.93 -12.07 -17.67
N ALA A 133 6.30 -11.66 -18.77
CA ALA A 133 6.89 -10.72 -19.69
C ALA A 133 6.89 -9.32 -19.07
N PHE A 134 8.04 -8.66 -19.04
CA PHE A 134 8.13 -7.31 -18.51
C PHE A 134 7.24 -6.35 -19.31
N LEU A 135 6.39 -5.61 -18.61
CA LEU A 135 5.49 -4.65 -19.23
C LEU A 135 6.14 -3.28 -19.29
N SER A 136 6.55 -2.86 -20.49
CA SER A 136 6.98 -1.48 -20.71
C SER A 136 5.85 -0.46 -20.59
N ARG A 137 4.57 -0.89 -20.64
CA ARG A 137 3.37 -0.02 -20.59
C ARG A 137 2.19 -0.48 -19.70
N GLY A 138 2.12 -1.75 -19.27
CA GLY A 138 1.08 -2.25 -18.36
C GLY A 138 1.51 -2.32 -16.89
N GLY A 139 2.59 -1.62 -16.56
CA GLY A 139 3.12 -1.39 -15.20
C GLY A 139 3.21 0.09 -14.84
N VAL A 140 2.44 0.92 -15.54
CA VAL A 140 2.69 2.36 -15.58
C VAL A 140 2.21 3.03 -14.31
N ILE A 141 3.11 3.77 -13.68
CA ILE A 141 2.79 4.83 -12.74
C ILE A 141 2.33 6.02 -13.59
N PHE A 142 1.12 6.50 -13.36
CA PHE A 142 0.64 7.76 -13.94
C PHE A 142 0.82 8.87 -12.92
N GLU A 143 1.50 9.95 -13.28
CA GLU A 143 1.53 11.17 -12.47
C GLU A 143 0.60 12.20 -13.12
N ALA A 144 -0.37 12.70 -12.34
CA ALA A 144 -1.39 13.66 -12.79
C ALA A 144 -0.90 15.12 -12.75
#